data_AF-A0A7C4UJF1-F1
#
_entry.id   AF-A0A7C4UJF1-F1
#
_cell.length_a   1.000
_cell.length_b   1.000
_cell.length_c   1.000
_cell.angle_alpha   90.00
_cell.angle_beta   90.00
_cell.angle_gamma   90.00
#
_symmetry.space_group_name_H-M   'P 1'
#
loop_
_entity.id
_entity.type
_entity.pdbx_description
1 polymer ?
#
loop_
_entity_poly.entity_id
_entity_poly.type
_entity_poly.pdbx_seq_one_letter_code
_entity_poly.pdbx_strand_id
1 'polypeptide(L)'
;MLPTTFDFDSIWDYSNPQKTEDRFCEILLQIPDSEPAFLELLTQIARAQGLQRKFNKAHQTLDQVEKRLGKVASREKVRYLLERGRVLNTSGKPDEARPCFEQALDIATKIGEDFYAVDALHMLAIVAPPASSLDLNLRAIQLAESSGQEKAHGWLGSLYNNTGWSLHDLGDYESALEIFQKAEAFFRSQGREPQTRIAVWTVARCLRSLNRIEEALGIQMKLKEEYEFAGGTDGYVFEEIGECLLALSRADEAKPYFVHAYDELSKDEYLAEHEPERLKRLKELGNG
;
A
#
# COMPACT_ATOMS: atom_id res chain seq x y z
N MET A 1 20.97 -28.08 9.82
CA MET A 1 21.12 -26.61 9.73
C MET A 1 19.73 -26.04 9.64
N LEU A 2 19.29 -25.28 10.64
CA LEU A 2 18.09 -24.45 10.49
C LEU A 2 18.40 -23.38 9.42
N PRO A 3 17.45 -23.06 8.52
CA PRO A 3 17.70 -22.08 7.46
C PRO A 3 18.15 -20.74 8.06
N THR A 4 19.16 -20.15 7.45
CA THR A 4 19.88 -18.94 7.90
C THR A 4 19.02 -17.67 7.91
N THR A 5 17.78 -17.74 7.46
CA THR A 5 16.75 -16.70 7.57
C THR A 5 15.38 -17.37 7.55
N PHE A 6 14.60 -17.21 8.61
CA PHE A 6 13.19 -17.59 8.59
C PHE A 6 12.43 -16.50 7.80
N ASP A 7 11.76 -16.89 6.73
CA ASP A 7 10.94 -15.95 5.95
C ASP A 7 9.58 -15.76 6.62
N PHE A 8 9.56 -14.93 7.68
CA PHE A 8 8.33 -14.59 8.40
C PHE A 8 7.26 -13.97 7.50
N ASP A 9 7.70 -13.32 6.41
CA ASP A 9 6.82 -12.65 5.44
C ASP A 9 5.83 -13.64 4.80
N SER A 10 6.27 -14.88 4.52
CA SER A 10 5.43 -15.94 3.94
C SER A 10 4.33 -16.46 4.88
N ILE A 11 4.41 -16.17 6.17
CA ILE A 11 3.50 -16.67 7.22
C ILE A 11 2.37 -15.68 7.51
N TRP A 12 2.54 -14.41 7.10
CA TRP A 12 1.59 -13.35 7.39
C TRP A 12 0.22 -13.57 6.75
N ASP A 13 -0.82 -13.45 7.58
CA ASP A 13 -2.20 -13.24 7.15
C ASP A 13 -2.64 -11.86 7.67
N TYR A 14 -2.50 -10.84 6.83
CA TYR A 14 -2.87 -9.46 7.17
C TYR A 14 -4.38 -9.27 7.39
N SER A 15 -5.21 -10.16 6.84
CA SER A 15 -6.66 -10.14 7.08
C SER A 15 -7.04 -10.69 8.45
N ASN A 16 -6.15 -11.50 9.05
CA ASN A 16 -6.34 -12.08 10.37
C ASN A 16 -5.06 -11.94 11.22
N PRO A 17 -4.79 -10.73 11.73
CA PRO A 17 -3.59 -10.47 12.53
C PRO A 17 -3.57 -11.26 13.85
N GLN A 18 -4.72 -11.67 14.39
CA GLN A 18 -4.78 -12.56 15.56
C GLN A 18 -4.22 -13.95 15.24
N LYS A 19 -4.67 -14.57 14.14
CA LYS A 19 -4.14 -15.88 13.70
C LYS A 19 -2.64 -15.83 13.42
N THR A 20 -2.17 -14.72 12.85
CA THR A 20 -0.74 -14.50 12.63
C THR A 20 0.03 -14.38 13.95
N GLU A 21 -0.49 -13.62 14.92
CA GLU A 21 0.11 -13.51 16.26
C GLU A 21 0.26 -14.89 16.93
N ASP A 22 -0.81 -15.70 16.91
CA ASP A 22 -0.81 -17.04 17.51
C ASP A 22 0.24 -17.94 16.86
N ARG A 23 0.32 -17.93 15.53
CA ARG A 23 1.29 -18.72 14.78
C ARG A 23 2.73 -18.29 15.07
N PHE A 24 3.00 -17.00 15.15
CA PHE A 24 4.32 -16.50 15.51
C PHE A 24 4.70 -16.86 16.95
N CYS A 25 3.76 -16.83 17.91
CA CYS A 25 4.02 -17.27 19.27
C CYS A 25 4.41 -18.76 19.32
N GLU A 26 3.75 -19.64 18.55
CA GLU A 26 4.11 -21.07 18.44
C GLU A 26 5.52 -21.30 17.88
N ILE A 27 5.90 -20.51 16.87
CA ILE A 27 7.24 -20.59 16.26
C ILE A 27 8.30 -20.08 17.24
N LEU A 28 8.00 -19.01 17.98
CA LEU A 28 8.92 -18.40 18.94
C LEU A 28 9.38 -19.41 20.01
N LEU A 29 8.51 -20.33 20.43
CA LEU A 29 8.84 -21.40 21.38
C LEU A 29 9.94 -22.37 20.87
N GLN A 30 10.18 -22.39 19.55
CA GLN A 30 11.15 -23.27 18.90
C GLN A 30 12.47 -22.55 18.59
N ILE A 31 12.53 -21.23 18.78
CA ILE A 31 13.73 -20.43 18.50
C ILE A 31 14.43 -20.12 19.83
N PRO A 32 15.71 -20.52 20.01
CA PRO A 32 16.48 -20.13 21.18
C PRO A 32 16.57 -18.61 21.33
N ASP A 33 16.50 -18.10 22.55
CA ASP A 33 16.51 -16.66 22.82
C ASP A 33 17.86 -15.96 22.51
N SER A 34 18.91 -16.75 22.31
CA SER A 34 20.22 -16.31 21.83
C SER A 34 20.28 -16.03 20.33
N GLU A 35 19.34 -16.54 19.54
CA GLU A 35 19.34 -16.39 18.09
C GLU A 35 18.77 -15.02 17.67
N PRO A 36 19.36 -14.31 16.70
CA PRO A 36 18.82 -13.04 16.23
C PRO A 36 17.36 -13.12 15.74
N ALA A 37 17.01 -14.26 15.14
CA ALA A 37 15.65 -14.57 14.69
C ALA A 37 14.60 -14.49 15.81
N PHE A 38 14.98 -14.71 17.07
CA PHE A 38 14.08 -14.57 18.22
C PHE A 38 13.61 -13.12 18.38
N LEU A 39 14.54 -12.16 18.29
CA LEU A 39 14.23 -10.74 18.38
C LEU A 39 13.45 -10.28 17.16
N GLU A 40 13.83 -10.72 15.95
CA GLU A 40 13.08 -10.41 14.73
C GLU A 40 11.63 -10.88 14.84
N LEU A 41 11.38 -12.11 15.31
CA LEU A 41 10.03 -12.66 15.45
C LEU A 41 9.21 -11.92 16.51
N LEU A 42 9.81 -11.51 17.62
CA LEU A 42 9.13 -10.66 18.62
C LEU A 42 8.66 -9.33 18.00
N THR A 43 9.44 -8.70 17.10
CA THR A 43 8.97 -7.48 16.41
C THR A 43 7.74 -7.76 15.53
N GLN A 44 7.68 -8.92 14.88
CA GLN A 44 6.52 -9.30 14.05
C GLN A 44 5.28 -9.64 14.90
N ILE A 45 5.47 -10.26 16.08
CA ILE A 45 4.39 -10.44 17.07
C ILE A 45 3.85 -9.07 17.51
N ALA A 46 4.73 -8.10 17.80
CA ALA A 46 4.30 -6.76 18.16
C ALA A 46 3.55 -6.04 17.02
N ARG A 47 3.99 -6.21 15.77
CA ARG A 47 3.28 -5.72 14.58
C ARG A 47 1.85 -6.27 14.52
N ALA A 48 1.71 -7.58 14.73
CA ALA A 48 0.40 -8.26 14.71
C ALA A 48 -0.50 -7.75 15.84
N GLN A 49 0.06 -7.54 17.03
CA GLN A 49 -0.65 -6.94 18.17
C GLN A 49 -1.07 -5.49 17.89
N GLY A 50 -0.22 -4.71 17.23
CA GLY A 50 -0.51 -3.33 16.82
C GLY A 50 -1.68 -3.24 15.82
N LEU A 51 -1.73 -4.12 14.82
CA LEU A 51 -2.84 -4.22 13.87
C LEU A 51 -4.17 -4.59 14.55
N GLN A 52 -4.11 -5.36 15.64
CA GLN A 52 -5.26 -5.67 16.49
C GLN A 52 -5.60 -4.56 17.51
N ARG A 53 -4.91 -3.42 17.45
CA ARG A 53 -5.02 -2.30 18.40
C ARG A 53 -4.70 -2.67 19.85
N LYS A 54 -3.98 -3.78 20.09
CA LYS A 54 -3.50 -4.21 21.41
C LYS A 54 -2.21 -3.46 21.78
N PHE A 55 -2.25 -2.13 21.75
CA PHE A 55 -1.05 -1.27 21.80
C PHE A 55 -0.19 -1.50 23.06
N ASN A 56 -0.81 -1.66 24.23
CA ASN A 56 -0.08 -1.96 25.46
C ASN A 56 0.68 -3.29 25.39
N LYS A 57 0.06 -4.32 24.79
CA LYS A 57 0.69 -5.64 24.59
C LYS A 57 1.84 -5.53 23.59
N ALA A 58 1.63 -4.80 22.49
CA ALA A 58 2.66 -4.54 21.48
C ALA A 58 3.89 -3.83 22.08
N HIS A 59 3.68 -2.79 22.89
CA HIS A 59 4.77 -2.13 23.61
C HIS A 59 5.49 -3.05 24.59
N GLN A 60 4.77 -3.86 25.38
CA GLN A 60 5.39 -4.84 26.27
C GLN A 60 6.24 -5.88 25.51
N THR A 61 5.79 -6.33 24.34
CA THR A 61 6.56 -7.21 23.47
C THR A 61 7.83 -6.50 22.97
N LEU A 62 7.72 -5.25 22.52
CA LEU A 62 8.87 -4.46 22.04
C LEU A 62 9.86 -4.13 23.17
N ASP A 63 9.40 -3.93 24.40
CA ASP A 63 10.26 -3.72 25.57
C ASP A 63 11.12 -4.96 25.85
N GLN A 64 10.63 -6.16 25.53
CA GLN A 64 11.42 -7.40 25.63
C GLN A 64 12.54 -7.47 24.58
N VAL A 65 12.29 -6.92 23.38
CA VAL A 65 13.30 -6.80 22.34
C VAL A 65 14.36 -5.80 22.76
N GLU A 66 13.95 -4.61 23.18
CA GLU A 66 14.83 -3.52 23.59
C GLU A 66 15.82 -3.91 24.70
N LYS A 67 15.35 -4.65 25.71
CA LYS A 67 16.21 -5.15 26.80
C LYS A 67 17.35 -6.06 26.34
N ARG A 68 17.21 -6.68 25.17
CA ARG A 68 18.17 -7.64 24.59
C ARG A 68 18.96 -7.04 23.43
N LEU A 69 18.57 -5.87 22.92
CA LEU A 69 19.28 -5.21 21.84
C LEU A 69 20.64 -4.69 22.31
N GLY A 70 21.67 -4.97 21.50
CA GLY A 70 22.98 -4.36 21.65
C GLY A 70 23.00 -2.90 21.21
N LYS A 71 24.13 -2.23 21.47
CA LYS A 71 24.36 -0.86 20.97
C LYS A 71 24.69 -0.79 19.48
N VAL A 72 25.21 -1.89 18.94
CA VAL A 72 25.66 -2.02 17.54
C VAL A 72 24.47 -1.93 16.59
N ALA A 73 24.69 -1.31 15.43
CA ALA A 73 23.72 -1.28 14.34
C ALA A 73 23.45 -2.72 13.84
N SER A 74 22.17 -3.10 13.78
CA SER A 74 21.78 -4.46 13.39
C SER A 74 20.37 -4.46 12.81
N ARG A 75 20.02 -5.52 12.06
CA ARG A 75 18.70 -5.69 11.46
C ARG A 75 17.59 -5.74 12.51
N GLU A 76 17.82 -6.40 13.64
CA GLU A 76 16.84 -6.51 14.74
C GLU A 76 16.51 -5.14 15.32
N LYS A 77 17.53 -4.26 15.42
CA LYS A 77 17.34 -2.88 15.89
C LYS A 77 16.52 -2.05 14.90
N VAL A 78 16.76 -2.20 13.60
CA VAL A 78 15.95 -1.56 12.55
C VAL A 78 14.49 -2.00 12.65
N ARG A 79 14.24 -3.32 12.69
CA ARG A 79 12.88 -3.86 12.84
C ARG A 79 12.20 -3.38 14.12
N TYR A 80 12.91 -3.39 15.25
CA TYR A 80 12.38 -2.87 16.53
C TYR A 80 11.93 -1.41 16.39
N LEU A 81 12.76 -0.56 15.80
CA LEU A 81 12.45 0.86 15.61
C LEU A 81 11.24 1.05 14.68
N LEU A 82 11.20 0.33 13.56
CA LEU A 82 10.04 0.35 12.65
C LEU A 82 8.75 -0.03 13.38
N GLU A 83 8.76 -1.13 14.13
CA GLU A 83 7.54 -1.60 14.79
C GLU A 83 7.16 -0.75 16.02
N ARG A 84 8.13 -0.22 16.77
CA ARG A 84 7.86 0.77 17.83
C ARG A 84 7.22 2.03 17.25
N GLY A 85 7.77 2.56 16.16
CA GLY A 85 7.21 3.70 15.46
C GLY A 85 5.81 3.42 14.94
N ARG A 86 5.55 2.25 14.34
CA ARG A 86 4.22 1.85 13.86
C ARG A 86 3.19 1.81 14.98
N VAL A 87 3.53 1.22 16.14
CA VAL A 87 2.61 1.18 17.30
C VAL A 87 2.34 2.59 17.83
N LEU A 88 3.36 3.46 17.93
CA LEU A 88 3.18 4.86 18.34
C LEU A 88 2.28 5.62 17.36
N ASN A 89 2.53 5.50 16.06
CA ASN A 89 1.73 6.16 15.03
C ASN A 89 0.26 5.74 15.09
N THR A 90 0.00 4.42 15.03
CA THR A 90 -1.37 3.88 15.04
C THR A 90 -2.11 4.11 16.36
N SER A 91 -1.39 4.34 17.47
CA SER A 91 -1.97 4.74 18.75
C SER A 91 -2.15 6.26 18.91
N GLY A 92 -1.96 7.04 17.84
CA GLY A 92 -2.24 8.48 17.81
C GLY A 92 -1.06 9.37 18.25
N LYS A 93 0.17 8.86 18.20
CA LYS A 93 1.40 9.58 18.60
C LYS A 93 2.40 9.67 17.44
N PRO A 94 2.05 10.30 16.30
CA PRO A 94 2.93 10.40 15.13
C PRO A 94 4.24 11.16 15.41
N ASP A 95 4.21 12.17 16.30
CA ASP A 95 5.40 12.92 16.69
C ASP A 95 6.41 12.08 17.48
N GLU A 96 5.92 11.15 18.32
CA GLU A 96 6.77 10.18 19.03
C GLU A 96 7.27 9.08 18.09
N ALA A 97 6.51 8.75 17.04
CA ALA A 97 6.87 7.72 16.06
C ALA A 97 7.99 8.16 15.11
N ARG A 98 8.00 9.43 14.71
CA ARG A 98 8.96 9.99 13.73
C ARG A 98 10.42 9.69 14.09
N PRO A 99 10.93 9.97 15.32
CA PRO A 99 12.30 9.65 15.68
C PRO A 99 12.65 8.16 15.54
N CYS A 100 11.69 7.25 15.76
CA CYS A 100 11.91 5.83 15.55
C CYS A 100 12.18 5.53 14.07
N PHE A 101 11.37 6.08 13.16
CA PHE A 101 11.55 5.87 11.72
C PHE A 101 12.82 6.55 11.18
N GLU A 102 13.18 7.74 11.67
CA GLU A 102 14.43 8.41 11.30
C GLU A 102 15.66 7.58 11.71
N GLN A 103 15.66 7.04 12.93
CA GLN A 103 16.72 6.15 13.39
C GLN A 103 16.73 4.82 12.63
N ALA A 104 15.56 4.25 12.30
CA ALA A 104 15.47 3.05 11.50
C ALA A 104 16.09 3.25 10.12
N LEU A 105 15.77 4.38 9.46
CA LEU A 105 16.33 4.76 8.16
C LEU A 105 17.86 4.89 8.23
N ASP A 106 18.38 5.68 9.19
CA ASP A 106 19.82 5.89 9.35
C ASP A 106 20.58 4.57 9.55
N ILE A 107 20.06 3.67 10.40
CA ILE A 107 20.68 2.37 10.64
C ILE A 107 20.59 1.48 9.40
N ALA A 108 19.40 1.36 8.80
CA ALA A 108 19.17 0.52 7.62
C ALA A 108 20.08 0.91 6.45
N THR A 109 20.22 2.22 6.18
CA THR A 109 21.15 2.73 5.17
C THR A 109 22.60 2.38 5.49
N LYS A 110 23.03 2.53 6.76
CA LYS A 110 24.42 2.22 7.17
C LYS A 110 24.79 0.74 7.03
N ILE A 111 23.84 -0.16 7.26
CA ILE A 111 24.08 -1.61 7.19
C ILE A 111 23.69 -2.21 5.83
N GLY A 112 23.24 -1.39 4.88
CA GLY A 112 22.89 -1.84 3.52
C GLY A 112 21.62 -2.68 3.45
N GLU A 113 20.64 -2.42 4.32
CA GLU A 113 19.34 -3.09 4.34
C GLU A 113 18.28 -2.24 3.61
N ASP A 114 18.36 -2.21 2.28
CA ASP A 114 17.54 -1.32 1.45
C ASP A 114 16.04 -1.56 1.66
N PHE A 115 15.62 -2.81 1.85
CA PHE A 115 14.22 -3.14 2.13
C PHE A 115 13.68 -2.36 3.34
N TYR A 116 14.42 -2.32 4.44
CA TYR A 116 13.99 -1.61 5.64
C TYR A 116 14.23 -0.10 5.54
N ALA A 117 15.20 0.35 4.75
CA ALA A 117 15.38 1.78 4.48
C ALA A 117 14.19 2.33 3.67
N VAL A 118 13.71 1.58 2.67
CA VAL A 118 12.48 1.90 1.93
C VAL A 118 11.27 1.90 2.86
N ASP A 119 11.11 0.88 3.71
CA ASP A 119 10.04 0.82 4.72
C ASP A 119 10.08 2.06 5.64
N ALA A 120 11.27 2.42 6.16
CA ALA A 120 11.43 3.59 7.02
C ALA A 120 11.08 4.91 6.30
N LEU A 121 11.49 5.09 5.04
CA LEU A 121 11.10 6.26 4.23
C LEU A 121 9.60 6.33 4.03
N HIS A 122 8.96 5.21 3.71
CA HIS A 122 7.51 5.14 3.57
C HIS A 122 6.79 5.49 4.88
N MET A 123 7.28 4.99 6.01
CA MET A 123 6.72 5.33 7.32
C MET A 123 6.93 6.80 7.71
N LEU A 124 8.07 7.39 7.36
CA LEU A 124 8.30 8.83 7.50
C LEU A 124 7.30 9.62 6.66
N ALA A 125 7.02 9.19 5.43
CA ALA A 125 6.07 9.84 4.55
C ALA A 125 4.65 9.85 5.16
N ILE A 126 4.24 8.77 5.81
CA ILE A 126 2.94 8.65 6.50
C ILE A 126 2.80 9.65 7.66
N VAL A 127 3.88 9.90 8.41
CA VAL A 127 3.86 10.83 9.56
C VAL A 127 4.33 12.25 9.21
N ALA A 128 4.56 12.51 7.93
CA ALA A 128 5.02 13.79 7.43
C ALA A 128 3.84 14.70 7.02
N PRO A 129 4.01 16.03 7.12
CA PRO A 129 3.10 16.96 6.44
C PRO A 129 3.06 16.69 4.92
N PRO A 130 1.95 17.02 4.22
CA PRO A 130 1.76 16.66 2.81
C PRO A 130 2.94 17.02 1.89
N ALA A 131 3.49 18.23 2.03
CA ALA A 131 4.61 18.69 1.21
C ALA A 131 5.89 17.84 1.39
N SER A 132 6.15 17.36 2.60
CA SER A 132 7.30 16.49 2.89
C SER A 132 7.01 15.02 2.60
N SER A 133 5.75 14.60 2.66
CA SER A 133 5.33 13.23 2.37
C SER A 133 5.70 12.81 0.94
N LEU A 134 5.47 13.69 -0.04
CA LEU A 134 5.80 13.44 -1.44
C LEU A 134 7.32 13.25 -1.65
N ASP A 135 8.16 14.14 -1.10
CA ASP A 135 9.63 14.01 -1.19
C ASP A 135 10.12 12.67 -0.63
N LEU A 136 9.59 12.27 0.53
CA LEU A 136 9.95 11.01 1.17
C LEU A 136 9.53 9.79 0.34
N ASN A 137 8.34 9.82 -0.25
CA ASN A 137 7.88 8.76 -1.14
C ASN A 137 8.71 8.68 -2.44
N LEU A 138 9.07 9.82 -3.04
CA LEU A 138 9.94 9.85 -4.23
C LEU A 138 11.35 9.32 -3.92
N ARG A 139 11.89 9.63 -2.74
CA ARG A 139 13.16 9.05 -2.26
C ARG A 139 13.06 7.55 -2.02
N ALA A 140 11.93 7.07 -1.50
CA ALA A 140 11.68 5.64 -1.33
C ALA A 140 11.64 4.91 -2.68
N ILE A 141 10.97 5.49 -3.68
CA ILE A 141 10.95 4.99 -5.06
C ILE A 141 12.36 4.93 -5.62
N GLN A 142 13.12 6.02 -5.55
CA GLN A 142 14.49 6.08 -6.08
C GLN A 142 15.39 5.01 -5.46
N LEU A 143 15.28 4.79 -4.14
CA LEU A 143 16.04 3.75 -3.45
C LEU A 143 15.60 2.35 -3.91
N ALA A 144 14.30 2.09 -4.02
CA ALA A 144 13.77 0.80 -4.48
C ALA A 144 14.08 0.50 -5.97
N GLU A 145 14.09 1.52 -6.84
CA GLU A 145 14.47 1.40 -8.26
C GLU A 145 15.97 1.10 -8.43
N SER A 146 16.83 1.70 -7.60
CA SER A 146 18.29 1.56 -7.69
C SER A 146 18.86 0.40 -6.87
N SER A 147 18.06 -0.20 -5.98
CA SER A 147 18.50 -1.31 -5.15
C SER A 147 18.68 -2.60 -5.96
N GLY A 148 19.76 -3.32 -5.69
CA GLY A 148 19.95 -4.69 -6.17
C GLY A 148 19.19 -5.75 -5.35
N GLN A 149 18.44 -5.36 -4.33
CA GLN A 149 17.72 -6.27 -3.44
C GLN A 149 16.28 -6.46 -3.93
N GLU A 150 15.93 -7.70 -4.31
CA GLU A 150 14.60 -8.04 -4.82
C GLU A 150 13.48 -7.64 -3.85
N LYS A 151 13.69 -7.81 -2.53
CA LYS A 151 12.71 -7.39 -1.51
C LYS A 151 12.47 -5.87 -1.54
N ALA A 152 13.50 -5.05 -1.75
CA ALA A 152 13.35 -3.60 -1.86
C ALA A 152 12.58 -3.22 -3.13
N HIS A 153 12.89 -3.88 -4.26
CA HIS A 153 12.17 -3.68 -5.52
C HIS A 153 10.67 -4.04 -5.41
N GLY A 154 10.33 -5.01 -4.56
CA GLY A 154 8.94 -5.39 -4.25
C GLY A 154 8.06 -4.26 -3.69
N TRP A 155 8.65 -3.19 -3.14
CA TRP A 155 7.92 -2.02 -2.66
C TRP A 155 7.40 -1.10 -3.77
N LEU A 156 7.96 -1.18 -4.98
CA LEU A 156 7.65 -0.22 -6.04
C LEU A 156 6.15 -0.17 -6.37
N GLY A 157 5.46 -1.31 -6.37
CA GLY A 157 4.03 -1.35 -6.65
C GLY A 157 3.19 -0.47 -5.73
N SER A 158 3.39 -0.56 -4.41
CA SER A 158 2.64 0.27 -3.45
C SER A 158 3.11 1.73 -3.46
N LEU A 159 4.43 1.96 -3.59
CA LEU A 159 4.99 3.30 -3.64
C LEU A 159 4.53 4.09 -4.86
N TYR A 160 4.54 3.49 -6.06
CA TYR A 160 4.04 4.15 -7.26
C TYR A 160 2.55 4.48 -7.13
N ASN A 161 1.72 3.55 -6.67
CA ASN A 161 0.29 3.82 -6.51
C ASN A 161 0.04 5.00 -5.56
N ASN A 162 0.65 5.00 -4.37
CA ASN A 162 0.42 6.03 -3.37
C ASN A 162 0.98 7.40 -3.81
N THR A 163 2.15 7.40 -4.46
CA THR A 163 2.78 8.63 -4.97
C THR A 163 2.00 9.21 -6.14
N GLY A 164 1.51 8.37 -7.05
CA GLY A 164 0.68 8.78 -8.18
C GLY A 164 -0.60 9.46 -7.70
N TRP A 165 -1.28 8.90 -6.70
CA TRP A 165 -2.45 9.55 -6.09
C TRP A 165 -2.11 10.85 -5.38
N SER A 166 -0.98 10.90 -4.65
CA SER A 166 -0.54 12.13 -3.99
C SER A 166 -0.29 13.26 -5.00
N LEU A 167 0.33 12.96 -6.14
CA LEU A 167 0.55 13.92 -7.24
C LEU A 167 -0.78 14.32 -7.91
N HIS A 168 -1.67 13.35 -8.12
CA HIS A 168 -3.00 13.57 -8.69
C HIS A 168 -3.84 14.52 -7.82
N ASP A 169 -3.86 14.30 -6.51
CA ASP A 169 -4.58 15.15 -5.55
C ASP A 169 -4.00 16.57 -5.47
N LEU A 170 -2.71 16.74 -5.76
CA LEU A 170 -2.04 18.04 -5.87
C LEU A 170 -2.31 18.74 -7.22
N GLY A 171 -2.96 18.06 -8.17
CA GLY A 171 -3.22 18.56 -9.52
C GLY A 171 -2.04 18.48 -10.47
N ASP A 172 -0.92 17.84 -10.08
CA ASP A 172 0.23 17.57 -10.94
C ASP A 172 -0.02 16.28 -11.72
N TYR A 173 -0.97 16.37 -12.66
CA TYR A 173 -1.47 15.20 -13.39
C TYR A 173 -0.44 14.62 -14.35
N GLU A 174 0.45 15.44 -14.90
CA GLU A 174 1.54 14.98 -15.75
C GLU A 174 2.51 14.07 -14.97
N SER A 175 2.98 14.51 -13.80
CA SER A 175 3.86 13.70 -12.97
C SER A 175 3.14 12.47 -12.41
N ALA A 176 1.85 12.61 -12.06
CA ALA A 176 1.03 11.48 -11.63
C ALA A 176 0.92 10.40 -12.72
N LEU A 177 0.72 10.81 -13.99
CA LEU A 177 0.64 9.89 -15.12
C LEU A 177 1.94 9.10 -15.30
N GLU A 178 3.10 9.76 -15.22
CA GLU A 178 4.40 9.08 -15.31
C GLU A 178 4.55 8.01 -14.22
N ILE A 179 4.17 8.34 -12.98
CA ILE A 179 4.24 7.40 -11.86
C ILE A 179 3.24 6.24 -12.02
N PHE A 180 2.01 6.50 -12.47
CA PHE A 180 1.03 5.43 -12.72
C PHE A 180 1.47 4.49 -13.85
N GLN A 181 2.10 5.03 -14.91
CA GLN A 181 2.67 4.21 -15.97
C GLN A 181 3.82 3.32 -15.47
N LYS A 182 4.65 3.81 -14.53
CA LYS A 182 5.63 2.97 -13.84
C LYS A 182 4.97 1.87 -13.01
N ALA A 183 3.86 2.16 -12.30
CA ALA A 183 3.08 1.15 -11.58
C ALA A 183 2.56 0.05 -12.50
N GLU A 184 1.98 0.45 -13.65
CA GLU A 184 1.47 -0.47 -14.66
C GLU A 184 2.57 -1.38 -15.19
N ALA A 185 3.69 -0.79 -15.64
CA ALA A 185 4.83 -1.54 -16.17
C ALA A 185 5.39 -2.51 -15.12
N PHE A 186 5.48 -2.08 -13.86
CA PHE A 186 5.91 -2.92 -12.75
C PHE A 186 5.00 -4.14 -12.57
N PHE A 187 3.68 -3.95 -12.36
CA PHE A 187 2.78 -5.07 -12.12
C PHE A 187 2.67 -6.02 -13.33
N ARG A 188 2.71 -5.47 -14.54
CA ARG A 188 2.74 -6.25 -15.78
C ARG A 188 3.99 -7.13 -15.86
N SER A 189 5.17 -6.60 -15.52
CA SER A 189 6.42 -7.38 -15.50
C SER A 189 6.41 -8.51 -14.46
N GLN A 190 5.63 -8.35 -13.39
CA GLN A 190 5.47 -9.34 -12.32
C GLN A 190 4.35 -10.37 -12.62
N GLY A 191 3.65 -10.26 -13.75
CA GLY A 191 2.52 -11.15 -14.10
C GLY A 191 1.35 -11.04 -13.11
N ARG A 192 1.23 -9.90 -12.41
CA ARG A 192 0.20 -9.68 -11.37
C ARG A 192 -1.06 -9.08 -11.98
N GLU A 193 -1.77 -9.89 -12.77
CA GLU A 193 -2.92 -9.44 -13.58
C GLU A 193 -3.97 -8.61 -12.82
N PRO A 194 -4.43 -8.97 -11.60
CA PRO A 194 -5.38 -8.13 -10.87
C PRO A 194 -4.84 -6.72 -10.57
N GLN A 195 -3.57 -6.62 -10.13
CA GLN A 195 -2.91 -5.35 -9.86
C GLN A 195 -2.60 -4.57 -11.14
N THR A 196 -2.28 -5.27 -12.23
CA THR A 196 -2.09 -4.64 -13.55
C THR A 196 -3.37 -3.95 -13.99
N ARG A 197 -4.55 -4.56 -13.85
CA ARG A 197 -5.83 -3.93 -14.21
C ARG A 197 -6.09 -2.66 -13.41
N ILE A 198 -5.83 -2.69 -12.10
CA ILE A 198 -5.96 -1.52 -11.23
C ILE A 198 -5.01 -0.41 -11.72
N ALA A 199 -3.76 -0.73 -12.05
CA ALA A 199 -2.79 0.27 -12.53
C ALA A 199 -3.14 0.83 -13.92
N VAL A 200 -3.68 0.02 -14.84
CA VAL A 200 -4.20 0.51 -16.12
C VAL A 200 -5.40 1.45 -15.88
N TRP A 201 -6.25 1.13 -14.92
CA TRP A 201 -7.39 1.98 -14.54
C TRP A 201 -6.91 3.33 -13.99
N THR A 202 -5.88 3.36 -13.15
CA THR A 202 -5.33 4.63 -12.63
C THR A 202 -4.72 5.50 -13.73
N VAL A 203 -4.03 4.90 -14.70
CA VAL A 203 -3.54 5.59 -15.90
C VAL A 203 -4.69 6.24 -16.67
N ALA A 204 -5.77 5.50 -16.93
CA ALA A 204 -6.92 6.04 -17.65
C ALA A 204 -7.63 7.17 -16.87
N ARG A 205 -7.84 7.02 -15.56
CA ARG A 205 -8.41 8.08 -14.71
C ARG A 205 -7.54 9.35 -14.72
N CYS A 206 -6.22 9.19 -14.72
CA CYS A 206 -5.28 10.30 -14.80
C CYS A 206 -5.32 11.00 -16.18
N LEU A 207 -5.41 10.23 -17.27
CA LEU A 207 -5.61 10.76 -18.62
C LEU A 207 -6.91 11.58 -18.74
N ARG A 208 -7.99 11.13 -18.11
CA ARG A 208 -9.23 11.91 -18.03
C ARG A 208 -9.01 13.26 -17.34
N SER A 209 -8.22 13.27 -16.26
CA SER A 209 -7.89 14.50 -15.52
C SER A 209 -7.00 15.46 -16.32
N LEU A 210 -6.19 14.94 -17.24
CA LEU A 210 -5.42 15.68 -18.25
C LEU A 210 -6.25 16.12 -19.47
N ASN A 211 -7.57 15.94 -19.44
CA ASN A 211 -8.46 16.22 -20.56
C ASN A 211 -8.16 15.41 -21.84
N ARG A 212 -7.49 14.24 -21.71
CA ARG A 212 -7.26 13.26 -22.79
C ARG A 212 -8.37 12.20 -22.76
N ILE A 213 -9.61 12.67 -22.88
CA ILE A 213 -10.81 11.91 -22.54
C ILE A 213 -11.03 10.69 -23.45
N GLU A 214 -10.81 10.84 -24.75
CA GLU A 214 -10.99 9.75 -25.72
C GLU A 214 -10.00 8.60 -25.49
N GLU A 215 -8.77 8.92 -25.10
CA GLU A 215 -7.75 7.92 -24.76
C GLU A 215 -8.09 7.19 -23.46
N ALA A 216 -8.52 7.94 -22.44
CA ALA A 216 -9.02 7.37 -21.19
C ALA A 216 -10.19 6.40 -21.45
N LEU A 217 -11.18 6.83 -22.25
CA LEU A 217 -12.32 6.01 -22.63
C LEU A 217 -11.90 4.72 -23.35
N GLY A 218 -10.97 4.82 -24.31
CA GLY A 218 -10.47 3.65 -25.03
C GLY A 218 -9.81 2.63 -24.11
N ILE A 219 -9.02 3.08 -23.13
CA ILE A 219 -8.39 2.20 -22.14
C ILE A 219 -9.44 1.56 -21.23
N GLN A 220 -10.41 2.33 -20.73
CA GLN A 220 -11.45 1.80 -19.85
C GLN A 220 -12.35 0.78 -20.55
N MET A 221 -12.69 1.00 -21.82
CA MET A 221 -13.45 0.05 -22.63
C MET A 221 -12.69 -1.27 -22.82
N LYS A 222 -11.38 -1.20 -23.06
CA LYS A 222 -10.53 -2.40 -23.13
C LYS A 222 -10.47 -3.14 -21.78
N LEU A 223 -10.33 -2.41 -20.67
CA LEU A 223 -10.37 -3.02 -19.33
C LEU A 223 -11.69 -3.73 -19.04
N LYS A 224 -12.82 -3.15 -19.44
CA LYS A 224 -14.13 -3.78 -19.35
C LYS A 224 -14.14 -5.13 -20.09
N GLU A 225 -13.63 -5.18 -21.33
CA GLU A 225 -13.52 -6.42 -22.11
C GLU A 225 -12.61 -7.46 -21.43
N GLU A 226 -11.50 -7.03 -20.82
CA GLU A 226 -10.58 -7.91 -20.08
C GLU A 226 -11.22 -8.50 -18.81
N TYR A 227 -12.05 -7.73 -18.10
CA TYR A 227 -12.84 -8.25 -16.98
C TYR A 227 -13.89 -9.25 -17.44
N GLU A 228 -14.64 -8.94 -18.50
CA GLU A 228 -15.65 -9.83 -19.07
C GLU A 228 -15.05 -11.15 -19.54
N PHE A 229 -13.90 -11.11 -20.22
CA PHE A 229 -13.17 -12.30 -20.66
C PHE A 229 -12.72 -13.17 -19.47
N ALA A 230 -12.37 -12.56 -18.34
CA ALA A 230 -12.03 -13.26 -17.11
C ALA A 230 -13.25 -13.72 -16.30
N GLY A 231 -14.47 -13.53 -16.80
CA GLY A 231 -15.71 -13.91 -16.12
C GLY A 231 -16.05 -13.02 -14.93
N GLY A 232 -15.51 -11.81 -14.87
CA GLY A 232 -15.72 -10.84 -13.80
C GLY A 232 -16.23 -9.50 -14.31
N THR A 233 -16.39 -8.56 -13.38
CA THR A 233 -16.78 -7.18 -13.65
C THR A 233 -16.15 -6.26 -12.59
N ASP A 234 -16.11 -4.96 -12.87
CA ASP A 234 -15.51 -3.96 -11.99
C ASP A 234 -16.32 -2.66 -12.07
N GLY A 235 -16.92 -2.28 -10.93
CA GLY A 235 -17.79 -1.11 -10.85
C GLY A 235 -17.04 0.21 -11.07
N TYR A 236 -15.74 0.27 -10.74
CA TYR A 236 -14.92 1.46 -10.94
C TYR A 236 -14.56 1.66 -12.42
N VAL A 237 -14.39 0.58 -13.18
CA VAL A 237 -14.25 0.66 -14.65
C VAL A 237 -15.52 1.23 -15.28
N PHE A 238 -16.69 0.73 -14.89
CA PHE A 238 -17.96 1.25 -15.40
C PHE A 238 -18.19 2.72 -15.04
N GLU A 239 -17.89 3.12 -13.81
CA GLU A 239 -17.96 4.51 -13.38
C GLU A 239 -17.09 5.40 -14.28
N GLU A 240 -15.83 5.03 -14.50
CA GLU A 240 -14.93 5.84 -15.32
C GLU A 240 -15.32 5.89 -16.80
N ILE A 241 -15.91 4.81 -17.37
CA ILE A 241 -16.50 4.87 -18.72
C ILE A 241 -17.63 5.90 -18.75
N GLY A 242 -18.53 5.87 -17.77
CA GLY A 242 -19.61 6.84 -17.62
C GLY A 242 -19.09 8.28 -17.52
N GLU A 243 -18.09 8.52 -16.67
CA GLU A 243 -17.46 9.84 -16.51
C GLU A 243 -16.80 10.34 -17.80
N CYS A 244 -16.09 9.46 -18.53
CA CYS A 244 -15.51 9.81 -19.83
C CYS A 244 -16.60 10.20 -20.84
N LEU A 245 -17.67 9.41 -20.93
CA LEU A 245 -18.78 9.68 -21.85
C LEU A 245 -19.52 10.99 -21.49
N LEU A 246 -19.72 11.28 -20.21
CA LEU A 246 -20.26 12.58 -19.78
C LEU A 246 -19.36 13.75 -20.17
N ALA A 247 -18.05 13.63 -19.95
CA ALA A 247 -17.08 14.66 -20.33
C ALA A 247 -17.05 14.90 -21.86
N LEU A 248 -17.36 13.88 -22.67
CA LEU A 248 -17.53 13.96 -24.12
C LEU A 248 -18.93 14.42 -24.56
N SER A 249 -19.79 14.85 -23.63
CA SER A 249 -21.19 15.23 -23.91
C SER A 249 -22.05 14.10 -24.50
N ARG A 250 -21.72 12.84 -24.20
CA ARG A 250 -22.43 11.62 -24.65
C ARG A 250 -23.27 11.02 -23.52
N ALA A 251 -24.13 11.84 -22.92
CA ALA A 251 -24.84 11.48 -21.69
C ALA A 251 -25.77 10.26 -21.83
N ASP A 252 -26.44 10.09 -22.98
CA ASP A 252 -27.31 8.93 -23.20
C ASP A 252 -26.52 7.61 -23.25
N GLU A 253 -25.30 7.64 -23.77
CA GLU A 253 -24.40 6.49 -23.78
C GLU A 253 -23.81 6.21 -22.38
N ALA A 254 -23.65 7.26 -21.55
CA ALA A 254 -23.09 7.14 -20.20
C ALA A 254 -24.05 6.45 -19.21
N LYS A 255 -25.36 6.69 -19.33
CA LYS A 255 -26.42 6.17 -18.43
C LYS A 255 -26.29 4.68 -18.09
N PRO A 256 -26.23 3.74 -19.07
CA PRO A 256 -26.12 2.32 -18.75
C PRO A 256 -24.87 1.98 -17.94
N TYR A 257 -23.76 2.69 -18.15
CA TYR A 257 -22.54 2.48 -17.37
C TYR A 257 -22.67 2.95 -15.93
N PHE A 258 -23.38 4.05 -15.66
CA PHE A 258 -23.67 4.46 -14.28
C PHE A 258 -24.62 3.52 -13.55
N VAL A 259 -25.58 2.92 -14.25
CA VAL A 259 -26.43 1.85 -13.69
C VAL A 259 -25.57 0.66 -13.28
N HIS A 260 -24.71 0.17 -14.18
CA HIS A 260 -23.81 -0.94 -13.86
C HIS A 260 -22.80 -0.60 -12.76
N ALA A 261 -22.26 0.61 -12.75
CA ALA A 261 -21.37 1.08 -11.69
C ALA A 261 -22.09 1.07 -10.33
N TYR A 262 -23.32 1.60 -10.25
CA TYR A 262 -24.11 1.57 -9.03
C TYR A 262 -24.42 0.13 -8.58
N ASP A 263 -24.84 -0.73 -9.50
CA ASP A 263 -25.19 -2.12 -9.18
C ASP A 263 -24.00 -2.90 -8.61
N GLU A 264 -22.79 -2.70 -9.14
CA GLU A 264 -21.59 -3.36 -8.63
C GLU A 264 -21.05 -2.70 -7.35
N LEU A 265 -20.90 -1.39 -7.33
CA LEU A 265 -20.28 -0.68 -6.21
C LEU A 265 -21.17 -0.65 -4.96
N SER A 266 -22.51 -0.70 -5.11
CA SER A 266 -23.42 -0.76 -3.96
C SER A 266 -23.36 -2.09 -3.19
N LYS A 267 -22.70 -3.13 -3.73
CA LYS A 267 -22.46 -4.40 -3.03
C LYS A 267 -21.29 -4.32 -2.05
N ASP A 268 -20.42 -3.30 -2.17
CA ASP A 268 -19.33 -3.06 -1.24
C ASP A 268 -19.85 -2.34 0.01
N GLU A 269 -19.95 -3.07 1.12
CA GLU A 269 -20.46 -2.54 2.41
C GLU A 269 -19.62 -1.35 2.91
N TYR A 270 -18.30 -1.37 2.70
CA TYR A 270 -17.42 -0.30 3.15
C TYR A 270 -17.69 0.98 2.35
N LEU A 271 -17.78 0.86 1.02
CA LEU A 271 -18.11 1.99 0.15
C LEU A 271 -19.52 2.52 0.45
N ALA A 272 -20.49 1.64 0.70
CA ALA A 272 -21.86 2.05 1.02
C ALA A 272 -21.95 2.83 2.34
N GLU A 273 -21.12 2.47 3.33
CA GLU A 273 -21.04 3.17 4.62
C GLU A 273 -20.29 4.51 4.52
N HIS A 274 -19.19 4.56 3.76
CA HIS A 274 -18.26 5.70 3.79
C HIS A 274 -18.43 6.69 2.61
N GLU A 275 -19.00 6.25 1.48
CA GLU A 275 -19.23 7.06 0.28
C GLU A 275 -20.70 7.02 -0.24
N PRO A 276 -21.72 7.19 0.62
CA PRO A 276 -23.13 7.09 0.20
C PRO A 276 -23.53 8.14 -0.86
N GLU A 277 -22.93 9.32 -0.83
CA GLU A 277 -23.18 10.37 -1.82
C GLU A 277 -22.63 10.01 -3.21
N ARG A 278 -21.54 9.24 -3.29
CA ARG A 278 -21.02 8.74 -4.56
C ARG A 278 -22.01 7.76 -5.18
N LEU A 279 -22.49 6.78 -4.41
CA LEU A 279 -23.50 5.83 -4.86
C LEU A 279 -24.80 6.53 -5.29
N LYS A 280 -25.25 7.52 -4.52
CA LYS A 280 -26.41 8.32 -4.87
C LYS A 280 -26.22 9.04 -6.22
N ARG A 281 -25.06 9.65 -6.45
CA ARG A 281 -24.74 10.31 -7.74
C ARG A 281 -24.74 9.31 -8.90
N LEU A 282 -24.15 8.13 -8.74
CA LEU A 282 -24.18 7.08 -9.78
C LEU A 282 -25.63 6.70 -10.12
N LYS A 283 -26.48 6.53 -9.10
CA LYS A 283 -27.89 6.24 -9.29
C LYS A 283 -28.65 7.36 -10.00
N GLU A 284 -28.40 8.61 -9.65
CA GLU A 284 -29.02 9.77 -10.31
C GLU A 284 -28.61 9.85 -11.79
N LEU A 285 -27.32 9.71 -12.07
CA LEU A 285 -26.79 9.73 -13.45
C LEU A 285 -27.26 8.54 -14.30
N GLY A 286 -27.55 7.40 -13.68
CA GLY A 286 -28.11 6.24 -14.37
C GLY A 286 -29.60 6.37 -14.72
N ASN A 287 -30.37 7.17 -13.96
CA ASN A 287 -31.82 7.28 -14.13
C ASN A 287 -32.26 8.45 -15.04
N GLY A 288 -31.41 9.48 -15.21
CA GLY A 288 -31.70 10.65 -16.05
C GLY A 288 -32.52 11.73 -15.35
#